data_AF-A0AA37NZD5-F1
#
_entry.id   AF-A0AA37NZD5-F1
#
_cell.length_a   1.000
_cell.length_b   1.000
_cell.length_c   1.000
_cell.angle_alpha   90.00
_cell.angle_beta   90.00
_cell.angle_gamma   90.00
#
_symmetry.space_group_name_H-M   'P 1'
#
loop_
_entity.id
_entity.type
_entity.pdbx_description
1 polymer ?
#
loop_
_entity_poly.entity_id
_entity_poly.type
_entity_poly.pdbx_seq_one_letter_code
_entity_poly.pdbx_strand_id
1 'polypeptide(L)' 'MALTIDELRCPQDHRCPLIPVCPVGAISQLGDGLPAIDPQKCIECGKCIRHCGRQAVHKKPEYGQTV' A
#
# COMPACT_ATOMS: atom_id res chain seq x y z
N MET A 1 9.16 -9.69 -0.91
CA MET A 1 9.27 -8.24 -0.65
C MET A 1 7.86 -7.73 -0.35
N ALA A 2 7.68 -6.46 0.01
CA ALA A 2 6.34 -5.95 0.31
C ALA A 2 6.03 -4.72 -0.53
N LEU A 3 4.75 -4.56 -0.82
CA LEU A 3 4.22 -3.34 -1.42
C LEU A 3 4.27 -2.21 -0.40
N THR A 4 4.39 -0.98 -0.89
CA THR A 4 4.46 0.24 -0.10
C THR A 4 3.53 1.30 -0.64
N ILE A 5 3.16 2.26 0.21
CA ILE A 5 2.27 3.36 -0.12
C ILE A 5 3.08 4.65 -0.17
N ASP A 6 2.97 5.37 -1.27
CA ASP A 6 3.56 6.67 -1.50
C ASP A 6 2.77 7.75 -0.75
N GLU A 7 3.41 8.41 0.21
CA GLU A 7 2.81 9.48 1.01
C GLU A 7 2.46 10.73 0.20
N LEU A 8 3.15 10.96 -0.93
CA LEU A 8 2.91 12.13 -1.80
C LEU A 8 1.70 11.92 -2.71
N ARG A 9 1.36 10.66 -3.01
CA ARG A 9 0.20 10.30 -3.84
C ARG A 9 -1.03 9.97 -3.01
N CYS A 10 -0.84 9.49 -1.77
CA CYS A 10 -1.93 9.20 -0.87
C CYS A 10 -2.46 10.51 -0.24
N PRO A 11 -3.76 10.85 -0.40
CA PRO A 11 -4.30 12.11 0.11
C PRO A 11 -4.50 12.15 1.62
N GLN A 12 -4.48 11.00 2.32
CA GLN A 12 -4.63 10.92 3.78
C GLN A 12 -5.86 11.68 4.33
N ASP A 13 -6.98 11.58 3.62
CA ASP A 13 -8.23 12.31 3.88
C ASP A 13 -9.43 11.38 4.10
N HIS A 14 -9.21 10.06 4.14
CA HIS A 14 -10.26 9.06 4.33
C HIS A 14 -9.71 7.74 4.86
N ARG A 15 -10.61 6.91 5.39
CA ARG A 15 -10.33 5.50 5.67
C ARG A 15 -10.04 4.72 4.39
N CYS A 16 -8.82 4.21 4.26
CA CYS A 16 -8.36 3.58 3.02
C CYS A 16 -9.24 2.39 2.58
N PRO A 17 -9.81 2.44 1.36
CA PRO A 17 -10.61 1.35 0.80
C PRO A 17 -9.81 0.07 0.57
N LEU A 18 -8.48 0.13 0.63
CA LEU A 18 -7.61 -1.02 0.40
C LEU A 18 -7.59 -2.00 1.59
N ILE A 19 -7.99 -1.55 2.78
CA ILE A 19 -8.03 -2.37 4.00
C ILE A 19 -8.87 -3.64 3.78
N PRO A 20 -10.16 -3.55 3.38
CA PRO A 20 -10.97 -4.74 3.09
C PRO A 20 -10.57 -5.47 1.80
N VAL A 21 -9.81 -4.83 0.90
CA VAL A 21 -9.38 -5.42 -0.38
C VAL A 21 -8.23 -6.39 -0.20
N CYS A 22 -7.41 -6.21 0.85
CA CYS A 22 -6.28 -7.07 1.14
C CYS A 22 -6.76 -8.46 1.63
N PRO A 23 -6.54 -9.55 0.88
CA PRO A 23 -7.07 -10.86 1.24
C PRO A 23 -6.42 -11.49 2.47
N VAL A 24 -5.26 -10.95 2.88
CA VAL A 24 -4.44 -11.42 4.00
C VAL A 24 -4.41 -10.42 5.16
N GLY A 25 -5.19 -9.33 5.06
CA GLY A 25 -5.25 -8.32 6.12
C GLY A 25 -3.90 -7.64 6.42
N ALA A 26 -3.05 -7.45 5.40
CA ALA A 26 -1.75 -6.82 5.55
C ALA A 26 -1.81 -5.28 5.62
N ILE A 27 -2.96 -4.67 5.34
CA ILE A 27 -3.09 -3.20 5.29
C ILE A 27 -3.80 -2.71 6.54
N SER A 28 -3.18 -1.76 7.25
CA SER A 28 -3.74 -1.10 8.43
C SER A 28 -3.66 0.42 8.28
N GLN A 29 -4.52 1.13 9.01
CA GLN A 29 -4.54 2.60 9.02
C GLN A 29 -4.95 3.09 10.39
N LEU A 30 -4.34 4.19 10.82
CA LEU A 30 -4.71 4.92 12.04
C LEU A 30 -5.48 6.19 11.65
N GLY A 31 -6.74 6.31 12.05
CA GLY A 31 -7.60 7.42 11.66
C GLY A 31 -7.71 7.56 10.14
N ASP A 32 -7.55 8.78 9.63
CA ASP A 32 -7.47 9.10 8.19
C ASP A 32 -6.02 9.26 7.67
N GLY A 33 -5.02 8.89 8.49
CA GLY A 33 -3.60 9.02 8.13
C GLY A 33 -3.12 8.03 7.07
N LEU A 34 -1.81 8.09 6.76
CA LEU A 34 -1.18 7.19 5.79
C LEU A 34 -1.38 5.72 6.17
N PRO A 35 -1.93 4.87 5.27
CA PRO A 35 -2.04 3.45 5.53
C PRO A 35 -0.66 2.78 5.48
N ALA A 36 -0.46 1.78 6.32
CA ALA A 36 0.74 0.97 6.38
C ALA A 36 0.47 -0.44 5.86
N ILE A 37 1.46 -1.00 5.16
CA ILE A 37 1.44 -2.40 4.69
C ILE A 37 2.42 -3.19 5.55
N ASP A 38 1.91 -4.21 6.25
CA ASP A 38 2.70 -5.17 7.02
C ASP A 38 3.49 -6.06 6.06
N PRO A 39 4.83 -5.95 6.03
CA PRO A 39 5.66 -6.71 5.10
C PRO A 39 5.72 -8.20 5.41
N GLN A 40 5.40 -8.63 6.63
CA GLN A 40 5.37 -10.04 7.01
C GLN A 40 4.12 -10.75 6.49
N LYS A 41 3.03 -10.01 6.31
CA LYS A 41 1.76 -10.54 5.79
C LYS A 41 1.59 -10.32 4.30
N CYS A 42 2.26 -9.32 3.72
CA CYS A 42 2.09 -8.98 2.32
C CYS A 42 2.55 -10.12 1.40
N ILE A 43 1.61 -10.73 0.68
CA ILE A 43 1.88 -11.77 -0.33
C ILE A 43 2.08 -11.22 -1.74
N GLU A 44 2.28 -9.91 -1.89
CA GLU A 44 2.50 -9.22 -3.18
C GLU A 44 1.43 -9.48 -4.26
N CYS A 45 0.18 -9.81 -3.87
CA CYS A 45 -0.90 -10.16 -4.81
C CYS A 45 -1.34 -9.03 -5.77
N GLY A 46 -0.90 -7.79 -5.53
CA GLY A 46 -1.16 -6.63 -6.39
C GLY A 46 -2.60 -6.12 -6.42
N LYS A 47 -3.52 -6.68 -5.61
CA LYS A 47 -4.92 -6.22 -5.56
C LYS A 47 -5.04 -4.76 -5.13
N CYS A 48 -4.25 -4.35 -4.14
CA CYS A 48 -4.24 -2.97 -3.65
C CYS A 48 -3.73 -1.96 -4.70
N ILE A 49 -2.80 -2.37 -5.57
CA ILE A 49 -2.32 -1.54 -6.69
C ILE A 49 -3.47 -1.26 -7.67
N ARG A 50 -4.23 -2.29 -8.03
CA ARG A 50 -5.35 -2.17 -8.98
C ARG A 50 -6.54 -1.39 -8.42
N HIS A 51 -6.75 -1.42 -7.11
CA HIS A 51 -7.90 -0.80 -6.47
C HIS A 51 -7.65 0.64 -6.00
N CYS A 52 -6.39 1.05 -5.83
CA CYS A 52 -6.07 2.41 -5.41
C CYS A 52 -6.29 3.40 -6.57
N GLY A 53 -7.36 4.17 -6.53
CA GLY A 53 -7.66 5.19 -7.56
C GLY A 53 -6.57 6.27 -7.70
N ARG A 54 -5.77 6.51 -6.66
CA ARG A 54 -4.64 7.45 -6.66
C ARG A 54 -3.32 6.81 -7.10
N GLN A 55 -3.31 5.50 -7.37
CA GLN A 55 -2.09 4.76 -7.74
C GLN A 55 -0.92 5.03 -6.79
N ALA A 56 -1.22 5.13 -5.50
CA ALA A 56 -0.24 5.40 -4.45
C ALA A 56 0.53 4.14 -4.03
N VAL A 57 0.04 2.94 -4.37
CA VAL A 57 0.69 1.69 -3.98
C VAL A 57 1.68 1.25 -5.05
N HIS A 58 2.93 1.00 -4.66
CA HIS A 58 3.99 0.54 -5.55
C HIS A 58 4.88 -0.50 -4.86
N LYS A 59 5.71 -1.21 -5.63
CA LYS A 59 6.79 -2.04 -5.06
C LYS A 59 7.92 -1.11 -4.65
N LYS A 60 8.44 -1.24 -3.42
CA LYS A 60 9.68 -0.55 -3.05
C LYS A 60 10.77 -0.94 -4.06
N PRO A 61 11.54 0.01 -4.61
CA PRO A 61 12.71 -0.35 -5.39
C PRO A 61 13.65 -1.15 -4.48
N GLU A 62 14.04 -2.34 -4.90
CA GLU A 62 15.18 -3.01 -4.30
C GLU A 62 16.39 -2.10 -4.47
N TYR A 63 17.12 -1.86 -3.38
CA TYR A 63 18.35 -1.11 -3.37
C TYR A 63 19.34 -1.76 -4.35
N GLY A 64 19.40 -1.24 -5.59
CA GLY A 64 20.15 -1.86 -6.68
C GLY A 64 19.70 -1.52 -8.11
N GLN A 65 18.55 -0.86 -8.32
CA GLN A 65 18.13 -0.43 -9.67
C GLN A 65 18.40 1.06 -9.89
N THR A 66 19.67 1.39 -10.13
CA THR A 66 20.05 2.61 -10.87
C THR A 66 19.72 2.40 -12.35
N VAL A 67 18.92 3.28 -12.93
CA VAL A 67 19.00 3.60 -14.36
C VAL A 67 19.74 4.90 -14.52
#